data_AF-A0A497EPS2-F1
#
_entry.id   AF-A0A497EPS2-F1
#
_cell.length_a   1.000
_cell.length_b   1.000
_cell.length_c   1.000
_cell.angle_alpha   90.00
_cell.angle_beta   90.00
_cell.angle_gamma   90.00
#
_symmetry.space_group_name_H-M   'P 1'
#
loop_
_entity.id
_entity.type
_entity.pdbx_description
1 polymer ?
#
loop_
_entity_poly.entity_id
_entity_poly.type
_entity_poly.pdbx_seq_one_letter_code
_entity_poly.pdbx_strand_id
1 'polypeptide(L)'
;MAPIAYSRFNGDEKSLFEASTEVLKKLGFKILDQKPETGFIHAHGMWRGTLAHLEVSVDRARGRGVMVRVLPGDEGKYLDLARKFMDELSKQLR
;
A
#
# COMPACT_ATOMS: atom_id res chain seq x y z
N MET A 1 15.03 10.18 2.78
CA MET A 1 13.59 10.40 3.01
C MET A 1 12.86 9.34 2.21
N ALA A 2 12.05 8.48 2.83
CA ALA A 2 11.48 7.33 2.12
C ALA A 2 10.45 7.78 1.07
N PRO A 3 10.46 7.23 -0.14
CA PRO A 3 9.53 7.62 -1.19
C PRO A 3 8.10 7.31 -0.75
N ILE A 4 7.20 8.29 -0.91
CA ILE A 4 5.77 8.16 -0.67
C ILE A 4 5.05 8.24 -2.01
N ALA A 5 4.30 7.20 -2.37
CA ALA A 5 3.38 7.22 -3.49
C ALA A 5 1.98 7.55 -3.00
N TYR A 6 1.28 8.43 -3.70
CA TYR A 6 -0.13 8.75 -3.44
C TYR A 6 -0.93 8.61 -4.72
N SER A 7 -2.09 7.96 -4.62
CA SER A 7 -3.06 7.86 -5.69
C SER A 7 -4.47 8.01 -5.16
N ARG A 8 -5.35 8.60 -5.97
CA ARG A 8 -6.79 8.65 -5.71
C ARG A 8 -7.51 7.55 -6.48
N PHE A 9 -8.50 6.96 -5.84
CA PHE A 9 -9.30 5.85 -6.37
C PHE A 9 -10.80 6.18 -6.29
N ASN A 10 -11.62 5.40 -6.98
CA ASN A 10 -13.08 5.53 -6.93
C ASN A 10 -13.72 4.47 -6.01
N GLY A 11 -13.15 4.28 -4.82
CA GLY A 11 -13.67 3.38 -3.78
C GLY A 11 -13.93 4.12 -2.46
N ASP A 12 -14.86 3.60 -1.66
CA ASP A 12 -15.06 4.04 -0.28
C ASP A 12 -13.92 3.56 0.64
N GLU A 13 -13.71 4.24 1.79
CA GLU A 13 -12.62 3.96 2.74
C GLU A 13 -12.49 2.46 3.06
N LYS A 14 -13.64 1.81 3.35
CA LYS A 14 -13.68 0.38 3.69
C LYS A 14 -13.20 -0.49 2.52
N SER A 15 -13.72 -0.24 1.31
CA SER A 15 -13.33 -0.99 0.11
C SER A 15 -11.86 -0.80 -0.25
N LEU A 16 -11.34 0.43 -0.08
CA LEU A 16 -9.92 0.71 -0.30
C LEU A 16 -9.03 -0.03 0.71
N PHE A 17 -9.45 -0.09 1.96
CA PHE A 17 -8.72 -0.81 3.01
C PHE A 17 -8.72 -2.32 2.78
N GLU A 18 -9.89 -2.89 2.46
CA GLU A 18 -10.04 -4.32 2.14
C GLU A 18 -9.21 -4.68 0.89
N ALA A 19 -9.36 -3.92 -0.20
CA ALA A 19 -8.59 -4.14 -1.43
C ALA A 19 -7.07 -3.99 -1.21
N SER A 20 -6.63 -3.00 -0.42
CA SER A 20 -5.21 -2.84 -0.08
C SER A 20 -4.66 -4.05 0.67
N THR A 21 -5.44 -4.60 1.60
CA THR A 21 -5.10 -5.82 2.35
C THR A 21 -4.96 -7.03 1.43
N GLU A 22 -5.88 -7.18 0.47
CA GLU A 22 -5.84 -8.28 -0.51
C GLU A 22 -4.63 -8.16 -1.46
N VAL A 23 -4.35 -6.94 -1.95
CA VAL A 23 -3.20 -6.70 -2.83
C VAL A 23 -1.88 -7.00 -2.11
N LEU A 24 -1.74 -6.61 -0.84
CA LEU A 24 -0.56 -6.97 -0.03
C LEU A 24 -0.36 -8.48 0.05
N LYS A 25 -1.43 -9.23 0.35
CA LYS A 25 -1.39 -10.70 0.39
C LYS A 25 -1.03 -11.30 -0.98
N LYS A 26 -1.62 -10.78 -2.06
CA LYS A 26 -1.36 -11.22 -3.45
C LYS A 26 0.10 -10.98 -3.85
N LEU A 27 0.69 -9.89 -3.39
CA LEU A 27 2.10 -9.57 -3.61
C LEU A 27 3.06 -10.37 -2.73
N GLY A 28 2.55 -11.25 -1.86
CA GLY A 28 3.35 -12.07 -0.94
C GLY A 28 3.84 -11.31 0.29
N PHE A 29 3.25 -10.16 0.61
CA PHE A 29 3.55 -9.41 1.83
C PHE A 29 2.76 -9.98 3.01
N LYS A 30 3.45 -10.14 4.13
CA LYS A 30 2.87 -10.51 5.42
C LYS A 30 2.47 -9.25 6.17
N ILE A 31 1.18 -9.13 6.47
CA ILE A 31 0.66 -8.03 7.30
C ILE A 31 1.09 -8.26 8.75
N LEU A 32 1.72 -7.25 9.34
CA LEU A 32 2.20 -7.28 10.73
C LEU A 32 1.35 -6.45 11.67
N ASP A 33 0.90 -5.28 11.20
CA ASP A 33 0.02 -4.40 11.95
C ASP A 33 -1.06 -3.85 11.03
N GLN A 34 -2.28 -3.75 11.54
CA GLN A 34 -3.40 -3.16 10.82
C GLN A 34 -4.23 -2.36 11.81
N LYS A 35 -4.49 -1.10 11.48
CA LYS A 35 -5.33 -0.19 12.26
C LYS A 35 -6.49 0.27 11.39
N PRO A 36 -7.59 -0.51 11.34
CA PRO A 36 -8.78 -0.14 10.58
C PRO A 36 -9.33 1.22 11.04
N GLU A 37 -9.21 1.50 12.33
CA GLU A 37 -9.59 2.75 12.96
C GLU A 37 -8.78 3.97 12.54
N THR A 38 -7.66 3.82 11.83
CA THR A 38 -6.89 4.94 11.24
C THR A 38 -6.65 4.75 9.74
N GLY A 39 -7.18 3.68 9.13
CA GLY A 39 -6.92 3.33 7.73
C GLY A 39 -5.47 2.90 7.46
N PHE A 40 -4.72 2.48 8.48
CA PHE A 40 -3.29 2.17 8.35
C PHE A 40 -3.03 0.66 8.27
N ILE A 41 -2.08 0.25 7.41
CA ILE A 41 -1.64 -1.12 7.24
C ILE A 41 -0.11 -1.14 7.15
N HIS A 42 0.53 -2.00 7.92
CA HIS A 42 1.97 -2.23 7.85
C HIS A 42 2.22 -3.71 7.50
N ALA A 43 2.94 -3.93 6.40
CA ALA A 43 3.25 -5.26 5.91
C ALA A 43 4.71 -5.38 5.48
N HIS A 44 5.31 -6.54 5.67
CA HIS A 44 6.68 -6.84 5.24
C HIS A 44 6.67 -7.92 4.17
N GLY A 45 7.56 -7.81 3.20
CA GLY A 45 7.69 -8.78 2.13
C GLY A 45 9.07 -8.74 1.50
N MET A 46 9.41 -9.79 0.76
CA MET A 46 10.65 -9.80 -0.03
C MET A 46 10.38 -9.14 -1.37
N TRP A 47 11.18 -8.14 -1.72
CA TRP A 47 11.13 -7.47 -3.02
C TRP A 47 12.52 -7.39 -3.62
N ARG A 48 12.70 -7.97 -4.82
CA ARG A 48 14.00 -8.03 -5.54
C ARG A 48 15.18 -8.49 -4.66
N GLY A 49 14.93 -9.46 -3.78
CA GLY A 49 15.95 -10.07 -2.91
C GLY A 49 16.23 -9.32 -1.60
N THR A 50 15.54 -8.22 -1.32
CA THR A 50 15.67 -7.44 -0.07
C THR A 50 14.35 -7.40 0.69
N LEU A 51 14.43 -7.34 2.03
CA LEU A 51 13.25 -7.12 2.87
C LEU A 51 12.73 -5.69 2.63
N ALA A 52 11.46 -5.59 2.24
CA ALA A 52 10.74 -4.35 2.03
C ALA A 52 9.59 -4.26 3.03
N HIS A 53 9.46 -3.09 3.63
CA HIS A 53 8.38 -2.72 4.52
C HIS A 53 7.45 -1.81 3.72
N LEU A 54 6.18 -2.15 3.65
CA LEU A 54 5.12 -1.34 3.06
C LEU A 54 4.23 -0.81 4.17
N GLU A 55 4.12 0.51 4.25
CA GLU A 55 3.14 1.21 5.06
C GLU A 55 2.08 1.78 4.12
N VAL A 56 0.85 1.32 4.23
CA VAL A 56 -0.30 1.81 3.45
C VAL A 56 -1.18 2.62 4.39
N SER A 57 -1.57 3.82 3.97
CA SER A 57 -2.54 4.66 4.68
C SER A 57 -3.67 5.03 3.73
N VAL A 58 -4.88 4.65 4.08
CA VAL A 58 -6.09 5.02 3.38
C VAL A 58 -6.59 6.33 3.96
N ASP A 59 -6.79 7.30 3.08
CA ASP A 59 -7.31 8.63 3.40
C ASP A 59 -8.74 8.49 3.96
N ARG A 60 -9.10 9.32 4.94
CA ARG A 60 -10.38 9.21 5.65
C ARG A 60 -11.33 10.33 5.24
N ALA A 61 -12.61 10.19 5.58
CA ALA A 61 -13.64 11.22 5.42
C ALA A 61 -13.74 11.81 4.00
N ARG A 62 -14.36 11.05 3.08
CA ARG A 62 -14.46 11.34 1.62
C ARG A 62 -13.11 11.44 0.89
N GLY A 63 -11.98 11.40 1.60
CA GLY A 63 -10.67 11.17 1.02
C GLY A 63 -10.63 9.78 0.40
N ARG A 64 -10.63 9.70 -0.93
CA ARG A 64 -10.49 8.42 -1.67
C ARG A 64 -9.03 8.13 -2.01
N GLY A 65 -8.13 8.57 -1.15
CA GLY A 65 -6.69 8.50 -1.36
C GLY A 65 -6.11 7.24 -0.74
N VAL A 66 -5.06 6.71 -1.36
CA VAL A 66 -4.18 5.74 -0.72
C VAL A 66 -2.76 6.27 -0.81
N MET A 67 -2.10 6.35 0.34
CA MET A 67 -0.68 6.66 0.49
C MET A 67 0.07 5.36 0.76
N VAL A 68 1.21 5.19 0.11
CA VAL A 68 2.09 4.04 0.31
C VAL A 68 3.49 4.58 0.56
N ARG A 69 4.05 4.23 1.70
CA ARG A 69 5.46 4.45 2.03
C ARG A 69 6.18 3.11 2.01
N VAL A 70 7.39 3.12 1.46
CA VAL A 70 8.19 1.90 1.34
C VAL A 70 9.54 2.11 2.03
N LEU A 71 9.92 1.18 2.92
CA LEU A 71 11.17 1.23 3.69
C LEU A 71 11.99 -0.08 3.51
N PRO A 72 13.33 -0.02 3.53
CA PRO A 72 14.16 1.20 3.49
C PRO A 72 14.01 1.92 2.14
N GLY A 73 14.07 3.26 2.11
CA GLY A 73 13.65 4.05 0.95
C GLY A 73 14.74 4.31 -0.12
N ASP A 74 15.27 3.27 -0.74
CA ASP A 74 16.19 3.38 -1.90
C ASP A 74 15.42 3.84 -3.17
N GLU A 75 15.80 4.97 -3.76
CA GLU A 75 14.92 5.75 -4.65
C GLU A 75 14.40 5.00 -5.90
N GLY A 76 15.13 4.00 -6.41
CA GLY A 76 14.72 3.24 -7.60
C GLY A 76 13.83 2.03 -7.32
N LYS A 77 14.31 1.09 -6.49
CA LYS A 77 13.65 -0.22 -6.29
C LYS A 77 12.31 -0.12 -5.58
N TYR A 78 12.17 0.88 -4.71
CA TYR A 78 11.00 1.01 -3.84
C TYR A 78 9.90 1.89 -4.46
N LEU A 79 10.25 2.78 -5.40
CA LEU A 79 9.26 3.45 -6.25
C LEU A 79 8.57 2.46 -7.20
N ASP A 80 9.31 1.51 -7.78
CA ASP A 80 8.77 0.41 -8.57
C ASP A 80 7.75 -0.42 -7.78
N LEU A 81 8.06 -0.73 -6.53
CA LEU A 81 7.18 -1.49 -5.64
C LEU A 81 5.90 -0.70 -5.33
N ALA A 82 6.04 0.58 -4.96
CA ALA A 82 4.90 1.43 -4.70
C ALA A 82 3.98 1.56 -5.93
N ARG A 83 4.57 1.72 -7.13
CA ARG A 83 3.82 1.73 -8.39
C ARG A 83 3.12 0.41 -8.68
N LYS A 84 3.80 -0.72 -8.49
CA LYS A 84 3.22 -2.05 -8.66
C LYS A 84 2.04 -2.27 -7.72
N PHE A 85 2.16 -1.85 -6.46
CA PHE A 85 1.06 -1.90 -5.51
C PHE A 85 -0.14 -1.07 -6.00
N MET A 86 0.09 0.18 -6.43
CA MET A 86 -0.98 1.05 -6.92
C MET A 86 -1.68 0.51 -8.17
N ASP A 87 -0.92 -0.10 -9.08
CA ASP A 87 -1.45 -0.73 -10.30
C ASP A 87 -2.35 -1.93 -9.96
N GLU A 88 -1.89 -2.81 -9.08
CA GLU A 88 -2.68 -3.96 -8.61
C GLU A 88 -3.93 -3.52 -7.84
N LEU A 89 -3.82 -2.48 -7.02
CA LEU A 89 -4.97 -1.87 -6.33
C LEU A 89 -5.98 -1.29 -7.33
N SER A 90 -5.50 -0.61 -8.38
CA SER A 90 -6.38 -0.11 -9.44
C SER A 90 -7.10 -1.23 -10.19
N LYS A 91 -6.47 -2.40 -10.36
CA LYS A 91 -7.10 -3.58 -10.98
C LYS A 91 -8.12 -4.24 -10.07
N GLN A 92 -7.84 -4.32 -8.76
CA GLN A 92 -8.75 -4.91 -7.78
C GLN A 92 -10.04 -4.09 -7.61
N LEU A 93 -9.96 -2.77 -7.84
CA LEU A 93 -11.09 -1.83 -7.72
C LEU A 93 -11.86 -1.59 -9.03
N ARG A 94 -11.46 -2.21 -10.14
CA ARG A 94 -12.18 -2.18 -11.43
C ARG A 94 -13.11 -3.37 -11.55
#